data_AF-A0A1D6JMX9-F1
#
_entry.id   AF-A0A1D6JMX9-F1
#
_cell.length_a   1.000
_cell.length_b   1.000
_cell.length_c   1.000
_cell.angle_alpha   90.00
_cell.angle_beta   90.00
_cell.angle_gamma   90.00
#
_symmetry.space_group_name_H-M   'P 1'
#
loop_
_entity.id
_entity.type
_entity.pdbx_description
1 polymer ?
#
loop_
_entity_poly.entity_id
_entity_poly.type
_entity_poly.pdbx_seq_one_letter_code
_entity_poly.pdbx_strand_id
1 'polypeptide(L)' 'MLGVYDDILSKNEYLAGDDFTLADLSHLPNSHYIVNSSDRGRKLFTARKHVARWYDKISTRDSWRQVMKMQREHPGAFE' A
#
# COMPACT_ATOMS: atom_id res chain seq x y z
N MET A 1 8.07 12.78 0.23
CA MET A 1 7.55 11.58 -0.47
C MET A 1 6.03 11.53 -0.50
N LEU A 2 5.33 11.37 0.64
CA LEU A 2 3.86 11.27 0.63
C LEU A 2 3.12 12.49 0.04
N GLY A 3 3.70 13.70 0.11
CA GLY A 3 3.12 14.87 -0.57
C GLY A 3 3.13 14.76 -2.09
N VAL A 4 4.16 14.13 -2.67
CA VAL A 4 4.22 13.86 -4.12
C VAL A 4 3.20 12.81 -4.50
N TYR A 5 3.02 11.78 -3.67
CA TYR A 5 1.98 10.77 -3.92
C TYR A 5 0.60 11.38 -3.86
N ASP A 6 0.32 12.24 -2.88
CA ASP A 6 -0.99 12.88 -2.76
C ASP A 6 -1.30 13.78 -3.97
N ASP A 7 -0.30 14.48 -4.52
CA ASP A 7 -0.48 15.27 -5.77
C ASP A 7 -0.72 14.37 -6.99
N ILE A 8 0.06 13.29 -7.17
CA ILE A 8 -0.15 12.33 -8.26
C ILE A 8 -1.54 11.69 -8.16
N LEU A 9 -1.90 11.20 -6.97
CA LEU A 9 -3.15 10.50 -6.68
C LEU A 9 -4.37 11.45 -6.61
N SER A 10 -4.13 12.77 -6.60
CA SER A 10 -5.21 13.75 -6.79
C SER A 10 -5.69 13.78 -8.24
N LYS A 11 -4.82 13.41 -9.18
CA LYS A 11 -5.07 13.43 -10.63
C LYS A 11 -5.37 12.04 -11.19
N ASN A 12 -4.79 11.01 -10.58
CA ASN A 12 -4.84 9.62 -11.04
C ASN A 12 -5.42 8.67 -9.98
N GLU A 13 -5.94 7.53 -10.42
CA GLU A 13 -6.39 6.48 -9.50
C GLU A 13 -5.22 5.81 -8.74
N TYR A 14 -4.11 5.59 -9.43
CA TYR A 14 -2.89 4.90 -8.97
C TYR A 14 -1.62 5.72 -9.21
N LEU A 15 -0.47 5.22 -8.76
CA LEU A 15 0.80 5.96 -8.80
C LEU A 15 1.32 6.23 -10.22
N ALA A 16 0.94 5.42 -11.20
CA ALA A 16 1.42 5.53 -12.59
C ALA A 16 0.32 5.91 -13.60
N GLY A 17 -0.87 6.30 -13.13
CA GLY A 17 -2.03 6.57 -13.98
C GLY A 17 -3.30 5.93 -13.40
N ASP A 18 -4.26 5.63 -14.26
CA ASP A 18 -5.56 5.09 -13.84
C ASP A 18 -5.62 3.56 -13.78
N ASP A 19 -4.54 2.90 -14.20
CA ASP A 19 -4.39 1.45 -14.09
C ASP A 19 -3.46 1.06 -12.93
N PHE A 20 -3.78 -0.08 -12.29
CA PHE A 20 -2.93 -0.67 -11.27
C PHE A 20 -1.68 -1.29 -11.90
N THR A 21 -0.49 -0.87 -11.46
CA THR A 21 0.78 -1.28 -12.09
C THR A 21 1.80 -1.79 -11.08
N LEU A 22 2.99 -2.15 -11.58
CA LEU A 22 4.15 -2.46 -10.76
C LEU A 22 4.56 -1.30 -9.84
N ALA A 23 4.24 -0.05 -10.21
CA ALA A 23 4.48 1.10 -9.33
C ALA A 23 3.70 0.93 -8.01
N ASP A 24 2.43 0.54 -8.05
CA ASP A 24 1.63 0.35 -6.83
C ASP A 24 2.10 -0.88 -6.05
N LEU A 25 2.37 -1.99 -6.74
CA LEU A 25 2.87 -3.23 -6.13
C LEU A 25 4.19 -3.03 -5.40
N SER A 26 5.14 -2.31 -6.00
CA SER A 26 6.46 -2.08 -5.39
C SER A 26 6.39 -1.21 -4.13
N HIS A 27 5.39 -0.33 -4.03
CA HIS A 27 5.22 0.54 -2.86
C HIS A 27 4.30 -0.04 -1.79
N LEU A 28 3.48 -1.06 -2.12
CA LEU A 28 2.51 -1.66 -1.21
C LEU A 28 3.14 -2.30 0.05
N PRO A 29 4.22 -3.11 -0.01
CA PRO A 29 4.83 -3.68 1.19
C PRO A 29 5.32 -2.63 2.19
N ASN A 30 6.02 -1.61 1.70
CA ASN A 30 6.55 -0.54 2.54
C ASN A 30 5.42 0.31 3.14
N SER A 31 4.40 0.61 2.34
CA SER A 31 3.21 1.33 2.82
C SER A 31 2.49 0.52 3.90
N HIS A 32 2.32 -0.78 3.69
CA HIS A 32 1.71 -1.68 4.66
C HIS A 32 2.49 -1.72 5.97
N TYR A 33 3.81 -1.84 5.91
CA TYR A 33 4.66 -1.78 7.10
C TYR A 33 4.46 -0.46 7.85
N ILE A 34 4.61 0.68 7.16
CA ILE A 34 4.49 2.01 7.81
C ILE A 34 3.11 2.19 8.47
N VAL A 35 2.03 1.81 7.78
CA VAL A 35 0.66 1.97 8.29
C VAL A 35 0.37 1.05 9.49
N ASN A 36 0.94 -0.15 9.51
CA ASN A 36 0.63 -1.16 10.53
C ASN A 36 1.63 -1.21 11.70
N SER A 37 2.85 -0.68 11.55
CA SER A 37 3.86 -0.70 12.62
C SER A 37 3.63 0.32 13.73
N SER A 38 2.86 1.40 13.49
CA SER A 38 2.54 2.38 14.54
C SER A 38 1.33 3.25 14.21
N ASP A 39 0.66 3.77 15.24
CA ASP A 39 -0.41 4.78 15.07
C ASP A 39 0.09 6.06 14.42
N ARG A 40 1.36 6.43 14.64
CA ARG A 40 1.98 7.58 13.96
C ARG A 40 2.07 7.34 12.46
N GLY A 41 2.50 6.16 12.04
CA GLY A 41 2.57 5.77 10.63
C GLY A 41 1.18 5.75 9.98
N ARG A 42 0.19 5.17 10.65
CA ARG A 42 -1.22 5.22 10.22
C ARG A 42 -1.72 6.65 10.02
N LYS A 43 -1.50 7.53 11.01
CA LYS A 43 -1.89 8.96 10.94
C LYS A 43 -1.24 9.70 9.77
N LEU A 44 0.01 9.38 9.42
CA LEU A 44 0.68 10.01 8.28
C LEU A 44 -0.01 9.69 6.95
N PHE A 45 -0.55 8.49 6.80
CA PHE A 45 -1.31 8.10 5.60
C PHE A 45 -2.72 8.66 5.63
N THR A 46 -3.44 8.55 6.75
CA THR A 46 -4.84 9.03 6.84
C THR A 46 -4.98 10.54 6.80
N ALA A 47 -3.92 11.31 7.13
CA ALA A 47 -3.91 12.76 6.99
C ALA A 47 -3.91 13.25 5.53
N ARG A 48 -3.71 12.37 4.55
CA ARG A 48 -3.64 12.68 3.12
C ARG A 48 -4.73 11.92 2.38
N LYS A 49 -5.76 12.63 1.93
CA LYS A 49 -7.00 12.03 1.41
C LYS A 49 -6.73 11.05 0.26
N HIS A 50 -5.87 11.42 -0.70
CA HIS A 50 -5.66 10.62 -1.90
C HIS A 50 -4.75 9.43 -1.62
N VAL A 51 -3.72 9.62 -0.79
CA VAL A 51 -2.88 8.52 -0.28
C VAL A 51 -3.70 7.52 0.53
N ALA A 52 -4.59 7.98 1.41
CA ALA A 52 -5.44 7.12 2.22
C ALA A 52 -6.37 6.27 1.34
N ARG A 53 -7.05 6.89 0.37
CA ARG A 53 -7.90 6.21 -0.63
C ARG A 53 -7.11 5.16 -1.41
N TRP A 54 -5.96 5.54 -1.93
CA TRP A 54 -5.09 4.64 -2.69
C TRP A 54 -4.68 3.43 -1.85
N TYR A 55 -4.14 3.66 -0.65
CA TYR A 55 -3.68 2.59 0.23
C TYR A 55 -4.81 1.63 0.62
N ASP A 56 -5.98 2.15 0.99
CA ASP A 56 -7.15 1.33 1.31
C ASP A 56 -7.55 0.44 0.12
N LYS A 57 -7.60 1.01 -1.08
CA LYS A 57 -7.93 0.27 -2.31
C LYS A 57 -6.93 -0.85 -2.62
N ILE A 58 -5.63 -0.58 -2.55
CA ILE A 58 -4.62 -1.58 -2.94
C ILE A 58 -4.35 -2.62 -1.84
N SER A 59 -4.52 -2.26 -0.56
CA SER A 59 -4.33 -3.18 0.56
C SER A 59 -5.52 -4.10 0.83
N THR A 60 -6.70 -3.79 0.27
CA THR A 60 -7.88 -4.66 0.39
C THR A 60 -7.97 -5.74 -0.69
N ARG A 61 -7.13 -5.70 -1.73
CA ARG A 61 -7.07 -6.68 -2.82
C ARG A 61 -6.80 -8.10 -2.30
N ASP A 62 -7.52 -9.09 -2.83
CA ASP A 62 -7.37 -10.50 -2.42
C ASP A 62 -5.94 -11.02 -2.61
N SER A 63 -5.28 -10.62 -3.70
CA SER A 63 -3.88 -10.98 -3.94
C SER A 63 -2.95 -10.45 -2.85
N TRP A 64 -3.18 -9.23 -2.34
CA TRP A 64 -2.40 -8.68 -1.24
C TRP A 64 -2.70 -9.40 0.08
N ARG A 65 -3.97 -9.68 0.37
CA ARG A 65 -4.37 -10.46 1.56
C ARG A 65 -3.71 -11.84 1.57
N GLN A 66 -3.58 -12.47 0.40
CA GLN A 66 -2.87 -13.74 0.26
C GLN A 66 -1.37 -13.60 0.57
N VAL A 67 -0.69 -12.54 0.10
CA VAL A 67 0.71 -12.28 0.48
C VAL A 67 0.84 -12.07 1.99
N MET A 68 -0.09 -11.35 2.63
CA MET A 68 -0.08 -11.19 4.10
C MET A 68 -0.31 -12.50 4.85
N LYS A 69 -1.11 -13.41 4.29
CA LYS A 69 -1.27 -14.76 4.82
C LYS A 69 0.04 -15.54 4.73
N MET A 70 0.69 -15.54 3.55
CA MET A 70 1.99 -16.17 3.32
C MET A 70 3.12 -15.59 4.18
N GLN A 71 3.09 -14.30 4.54
CA GLN A 71 4.09 -13.73 5.44
C GLN A 71 3.92 -14.17 6.90
N ARG A 72 2.68 -14.42 7.34
CA ARG A 72 2.40 -14.93 8.70
C ARG A 72 2.65 -16.42 8.80
N GLU A 73 2.30 -17.15 7.76
CA GLU A 73 2.57 -18.56 7.59
C GLU A 73 4.01 -18.68 7.09
N HIS A 74 4.98 -18.67 8.02
CA HIS A 74 6.40 -18.91 7.74
C HIS A 74 6.52 -19.93 6.60
N PRO A 75 7.12 -19.60 5.43
CA PRO A 75 7.37 -20.63 4.45
C PRO A 75 8.33 -21.58 5.16
N GLY A 76 7.84 -22.77 5.50
CA GLY A 76 8.72 -23.88 5.85
C GLY A 76 9.81 -23.94 4.80
N ALA A 77 11.02 -24.34 5.21
CA ALA A 77 12.17 -24.41 4.32
C ALA A 77 11.72 -24.95 2.95
N PHE A 78 12.04 -24.21 1.89
CA PHE A 78 11.84 -24.72 0.54
C PHE A 78 12.59 -26.06 0.48
N GLU A 79 11.86 -27.17 0.38
CA GLU A 79 12.46 -28.49 0.14
C GLU A 79 13.24 -28.48 -1.18
#